data_AF-A0A9E1Q782-F1
#
_entry.id   AF-A0A9E1Q782-F1
#
_cell.length_a   1.000
_cell.length_b   1.000
_cell.length_c   1.000
_cell.angle_alpha   90.00
_cell.angle_beta   90.00
_cell.angle_gamma   90.00
#
_symmetry.space_group_name_H-M   'P 1'
#
loop_
_entity.id
_entity.type
_entity.pdbx_description
1 polymer ?
#
loop_
_entity_poly.entity_id
_entity_poly.type
_entity_poly.pdbx_seq_one_letter_code
_entity_poly.pdbx_strand_id
1 'polypeptide(L)' 'EQTETIKDIMGFLSQLDHRDARVLRLRFGLEGQDPLTLKEIGNVIGLTRERVRQIEIESLRRLRDRMQHGTPIHGRRAS' A
#
# COMPACT_ATOMS: atom_id res chain seq x y z
N GLU A 1 1.90 -7.52 21.60
CA GLU A 1 2.71 -6.47 20.95
C GLU A 1 1.95 -5.88 19.76
N GLN A 2 1.39 -4.67 19.83
CA GLN A 2 0.70 -4.02 18.68
C GLN A 2 1.65 -3.15 17.83
N THR A 3 2.84 -2.86 18.35
CA THR A 3 3.82 -1.96 17.73
C THR A 3 4.64 -2.60 16.61
N GLU A 4 4.82 -3.92 16.63
CA GLU A 4 5.58 -4.64 15.60
C GLU A 4 4.84 -4.65 14.26
N THR A 5 3.53 -4.88 14.26
CA THR A 5 2.72 -4.96 13.05
C THR A 5 2.71 -3.64 12.25
N ILE A 6 2.68 -2.50 12.96
CA ILE A 6 2.74 -1.17 12.34
C ILE A 6 4.10 -0.93 11.68
N LYS A 7 5.18 -1.37 12.34
CA LYS A 7 6.55 -1.19 11.84
C LYS A 7 6.78 -2.01 10.56
N ASP A 8 6.23 -3.22 10.50
CA ASP A 8 6.28 -4.07 9.30
C ASP A 8 5.50 -3.47 8.13
N ILE A 9 4.32 -2.93 8.40
CA ILE A 9 3.51 -2.21 7.40
C ILE A 9 4.27 -0.98 6.89
N MET A 10 4.86 -0.17 7.77
CA MET A 10 5.66 1.00 7.36
C MET A 10 6.88 0.59 6.52
N GLY A 11 7.58 -0.48 6.90
CA GLY A 11 8.71 -1.02 6.12
C GLY A 11 8.29 -1.67 4.81
N PHE A 12 7.02 -2.06 4.65
CA PHE A 12 6.46 -2.51 3.37
C PHE A 12 6.05 -1.33 2.49
N LEU A 13 5.49 -0.27 3.09
CA LEU A 13 5.13 0.96 2.39
C LEU A 13 6.35 1.71 1.84
N SER A 14 7.50 1.65 2.52
CA SER A 14 8.76 2.23 2.00
C SER A 14 9.33 1.46 0.80
N GLN A 15 8.86 0.24 0.60
CA GLN A 15 9.30 -0.69 -0.42
C GLN A 15 8.38 -0.68 -1.66
N LEU A 16 7.12 -0.25 -1.48
CA LEU A 16 6.16 -0.03 -2.57
C LEU A 16 6.52 1.21 -3.40
N ASP A 17 6.03 1.24 -4.64
CA ASP A 17 6.14 2.42 -5.48
C ASP A 17 5.44 3.62 -4.82
N HIS A 18 5.99 4.82 -4.97
CA HIS A 18 5.52 6.03 -4.26
C HIS A 18 4.00 6.26 -4.41
N ARG A 19 3.44 5.88 -5.55
CA ARG A 19 2.01 6.02 -5.86
C ARG A 19 1.16 4.99 -5.12
N ASP A 20 1.63 3.75 -5.04
CA ASP A 20 0.92 2.65 -4.38
C ASP A 20 1.00 2.79 -2.85
N ALA A 21 2.17 3.17 -2.33
CA ALA A 21 2.34 3.50 -0.92
C ALA A 21 1.38 4.63 -0.49
N ARG A 22 1.22 5.66 -1.35
CA ARG A 22 0.30 6.78 -1.10
C ARG A 22 -1.16 6.35 -1.10
N VAL A 23 -1.57 5.43 -1.98
CA VAL A 23 -2.92 4.83 -1.96
C VAL A 23 -3.20 4.20 -0.60
N LEU A 24 -2.27 3.37 -0.10
CA LEU A 24 -2.47 2.65 1.16
C LEU A 24 -2.42 3.57 2.37
N ARG A 25 -1.54 4.59 2.37
CA ARG A 25 -1.50 5.60 3.43
C ARG A 25 -2.83 6.33 3.56
N LEU A 26 -3.39 6.79 2.44
CA LEU A 26 -4.70 7.44 2.40
C LEU A 26 -5.82 6.46 2.78
N ARG A 27 -5.74 5.19 2.35
CA ARG A 27 -6.76 4.18 2.62
C ARG A 27 -6.87 3.81 4.09
N PHE A 28 -5.73 3.67 4.77
CA PHE A 28 -5.64 3.22 6.15
C PHE A 28 -5.46 4.36 7.16
N GLY A 29 -5.45 5.62 6.70
CA GLY A 29 -5.27 6.79 7.57
C GLY A 29 -3.92 6.78 8.28
N LEU A 30 -2.86 6.40 7.56
CA LEU A 30 -1.51 6.35 8.11
C LEU A 30 -0.88 7.76 8.13
N GLU A 31 0.13 7.96 8.97
CA GLU A 31 0.83 9.26 9.11
C GLU A 31 -0.07 10.42 9.57
N GLY A 32 -1.12 10.11 10.33
CA GLY A 32 -2.03 11.11 10.90
C GLY A 32 -3.06 11.66 9.90
N GLN A 33 -3.28 10.97 8.78
CA GLN A 33 -4.35 11.29 7.84
C GLN A 33 -5.63 10.52 8.19
N ASP A 34 -6.79 11.07 7.84
CA ASP A 34 -8.04 10.32 7.92
C ASP A 34 -8.11 9.24 6.83
N PRO A 35 -8.68 8.06 7.13
CA PRO A 35 -8.88 7.02 6.13
C PRO A 35 -9.90 7.47 5.09
N LEU A 36 -9.48 7.47 3.82
CA LEU A 36 -10.31 7.83 2.68
C LEU A 36 -10.93 6.61 2.00
N THR A 37 -12.05 6.82 1.32
CA THR A 37 -12.69 5.81 0.48
C THR A 37 -11.94 5.64 -0.86
N LEU A 38 -12.10 4.49 -1.51
CA LEU A 38 -11.49 4.23 -2.84
C LEU A 38 -11.84 5.31 -3.89
N LYS A 39 -13.03 5.91 -3.79
CA LYS A 39 -13.48 6.98 -4.68
C LYS A 39 -12.73 8.28 -4.40
N GLU A 40 -12.61 8.67 -3.13
CA GLU A 40 -11.90 9.88 -2.73
C GLU A 40 -10.41 9.77 -3.03
N ILE A 41 -9.80 8.61 -2.74
CA ILE A 41 -8.42 8.31 -3.11
C ILE A 41 -8.26 8.47 -4.62
N GLY A 42 -9.13 7.84 -5.42
CA GLY A 42 -9.09 7.98 -6.87
C GLY A 42 -9.09 9.43 -7.35
N ASN A 43 -9.93 10.28 -6.75
CA ASN A 43 -9.96 11.71 -7.05
C ASN A 43 -8.66 12.44 -6.65
N VAL A 44 -8.06 12.10 -5.50
CA VAL A 44 -6.85 12.77 -4.98
C VAL A 44 -5.59 12.47 -5.80
N ILE A 45 -5.44 11.25 -6.29
CA ILE A 45 -4.24 10.80 -7.05
C ILE A 45 -4.47 10.67 -8.56
N GLY A 46 -5.68 11.02 -9.03
CA GLY A 46 -6.06 10.99 -10.45
C GLY A 46 -6.17 9.58 -11.02
N LEU A 47 -6.66 8.63 -10.23
CA LEU A 47 -6.87 7.24 -10.62
C LEU A 47 -8.36 6.88 -10.58
N THR A 48 -8.77 5.90 -11.40
CA THR A 48 -10.12 5.35 -11.31
C THR A 48 -10.26 4.52 -10.04
N ARG A 49 -11.49 4.43 -9.51
CA ARG A 49 -11.81 3.59 -8.34
C ARG A 49 -11.30 2.16 -8.50
N GLU A 50 -11.45 1.57 -9.68
CA GLU A 50 -10.99 0.20 -9.92
C GLU A 50 -9.47 0.09 -9.89
N ARG A 51 -8.74 1.11 -10.39
CA ARG A 51 -7.29 1.13 -10.28
C ARG A 51 -6.82 1.19 -8.84
N VAL A 52 -7.47 1.99 -7.99
CA VAL A 52 -7.18 2.04 -6.55
C VAL A 52 -7.47 0.69 -5.89
N ARG A 53 -8.57 0.02 -6.24
CA ARG A 53 -8.91 -1.32 -5.75
C ARG A 53 -7.85 -2.37 -6.14
N GLN A 54 -7.37 -2.34 -7.38
CA GLN A 54 -6.31 -3.23 -7.85
C GLN A 54 -5.03 -3.04 -7.04
N ILE A 55 -4.63 -1.78 -6.81
CA ILE A 55 -3.44 -1.44 -6.01
C ILE A 55 -3.59 -1.96 -4.57
N GLU A 56 -4.76 -1.78 -3.95
CA GLU A 56 -5.05 -2.31 -2.60
C GLU A 56 -4.86 -3.84 -2.54
N ILE A 57 -5.49 -4.58 -3.46
CA ILE A 57 -5.42 -6.04 -3.51
C ILE A 57 -3.98 -6.51 -3.77
N GLU A 58 -3.30 -5.91 -4.74
CA GLU A 58 -1.93 -6.29 -5.11
C GLU A 58 -0.96 -6.03 -3.95
N SER A 59 -1.11 -4.89 -3.28
CA SER A 59 -0.28 -4.53 -2.14
C SER A 59 -0.51 -5.46 -0.94
N LEU A 60 -1.78 -5.76 -0.61
CA LEU A 60 -2.10 -6.70 0.47
C LEU A 60 -1.59 -8.11 0.17
N ARG A 61 -1.68 -8.55 -1.09
CA ARG A 61 -1.12 -9.84 -1.53
C ARG A 61 0.39 -9.88 -1.34
N ARG A 62 1.10 -8.81 -1.71
CA ARG A 62 2.56 -8.68 -1.53
C ARG A 62 2.96 -8.64 -0.05
N LEU A 63 2.20 -7.93 0.79
CA LEU A 63 2.43 -7.89 2.24
C LEU A 63 2.32 -9.30 2.84
N ARG A 64 1.26 -10.04 2.49
CA ARG A 64 1.08 -11.43 2.94
C ARG A 64 2.23 -12.33 2.51
N ASP A 65 2.66 -12.22 1.25
CA ASP A 65 3.78 -13.00 0.72
C ASP A 65 5.08 -12.73 1.50
N ARG A 66 5.36 -11.45 1.82
CA ARG A 66 6.52 -11.06 2.62
C ARG A 66 6.48 -11.64 4.04
N MET A 67 5.31 -11.62 4.68
CA MET A 67 5.12 -12.16 6.02
C MET A 67 5.26 -13.69 6.07
N GLN A 68 4.92 -14.39 4.99
CA GLN A 68 4.94 -15.87 4.94
C GLN A 68 6.26 -16.45 4.41
N HIS A 69 6.94 -15.75 3.49
CA HIS A 69 8.06 -16.31 2.73
C HIS A 69 9.36 -15.48 2.78
N GLY A 70 9.34 -14.28 3.38
CA GLY A 70 10.53 -13.41 3.44
C GLY A 70 11.02 -12.93 2.07
N THR A 71 10.19 -13.05 1.03
CA THR A 71 10.56 -12.80 -0.37
C THR A 71 10.85 -11.32 -0.64
N PRO A 72 11.95 -10.97 -1.33
CA PRO A 72 12.22 -9.59 -1.72
C PRO A 72 11.23 -9.11 -2.79
N ILE A 73 10.70 -7.91 -2.54
CA ILE A 73 9.70 -7.18 -3.34
C ILE A 73 10.22 -6.64 -4.67
N HIS A 74 10.89 -7.42 -5.51
CA HIS A 74 11.31 -6.94 -6.83
C HIS A 74 10.60 -7.71 -7.94
N GLY A 75 9.65 -7.04 -8.59
CA GLY A 75 8.91 -7.57 -9.73
C GLY A 75 8.41 -6.45 -10.64
N ARG A 76 9.29 -6.01 -11.56
CA ARG A 76 9.08 -5.09 -12.70
C ARG A 76 8.78 -3.63 -12.32
N ARG A 77 9.50 -2.59 -12.76
CA ARG A 77 10.22 -2.37 -14.03
C ARG A 77 11.49 -1.52 -13.76
N ALA A 78 12.66 -2.05 -14.08
CA ALA A 78 13.78 -1.20 -14.49
C ALA A 78 13.61 -1.00 -16.01
N SER A 79 13.46 0.26 -16.42
CA SER A 79 13.74 0.70 -17.78
C SER A 79 15.22 0.99 -17.92
#